data_AF-W1YRH5-F1
#
_entry.id   AF-W1YRH5-F1
#
_cell.length_a   1.000
_cell.length_b   1.000
_cell.length_c   1.000
_cell.angle_alpha   90.00
_cell.angle_beta   90.00
_cell.angle_gamma   90.00
#
_symmetry.space_group_name_H-M   'P 1'
#
loop_
_entity.id
_entity.type
_entity.pdbx_description
1 polymer ?
#
loop_
_entity_poly.entity_id
_entity_poly.type
_entity_poly.pdbx_seq_one_letter_code
_entity_poly.pdbx_strand_id
1 'polypeptide(L)' 'IAMAREGGLGVIHKNMSIEEQAHEVDKVKRSEHGVIVDPIFLSPQNLLSDAAEIMEKYKISGVPITEH' A
#
# COMPACT_ATOMS: atom_id res chain seq x y z
N ILE A 1 14.53 -1.36 0.49
CA ILE A 1 13.75 -0.56 -0.49
C ILE A 1 14.58 0.53 -1.17
N ALA A 2 15.64 1.07 -0.54
CA ALA A 2 16.44 2.17 -1.09
C ALA A 2 16.88 1.98 -2.57
N MET A 3 17.44 0.83 -2.92
CA MET A 3 17.87 0.55 -4.31
C MET A 3 16.72 0.60 -5.33
N ALA A 4 15.52 0.13 -4.96
CA ALA A 4 14.37 0.13 -5.86
C ALA A 4 13.83 1.54 -6.12
N ARG A 5 13.86 2.40 -5.10
CA ARG A 5 13.42 3.81 -5.20
C ARG A 5 14.30 4.65 -6.12
N GLU A 6 15.58 4.31 -6.23
CA GLU A 6 16.54 4.96 -7.13
C GLU A 6 16.54 4.33 -8.54
N GLY A 7 15.56 3.45 -8.84
CA GLY A 7 15.43 2.79 -10.15
C GLY A 7 16.27 1.52 -10.34
N GLY A 8 16.89 1.00 -9.27
CA GLY A 8 17.68 -0.22 -9.27
C GLY A 8 16.91 -1.49 -8.86
N LEU A 9 17.60 -2.63 -8.82
CA LEU A 9 17.05 -3.92 -8.40
C LEU A 9 17.77 -4.42 -7.13
N GLY A 10 17.01 -4.87 -6.12
CA GLY A 10 17.56 -5.54 -4.93
C GLY A 10 17.22 -7.03 -4.89
N VAL A 11 18.18 -7.86 -4.47
CA VAL A 11 17.98 -9.31 -4.23
C VAL A 11 18.05 -9.60 -2.74
N ILE A 12 17.01 -10.24 -2.18
CA ILE A 12 16.97 -10.63 -0.76
C ILE A 12 17.78 -11.91 -0.57
N HIS A 13 18.73 -11.91 0.37
CA HIS A 13 19.57 -13.08 0.65
C HIS A 13 18.75 -14.25 1.23
N LYS A 14 19.21 -15.49 1.00
CA LYS A 14 18.51 -16.73 1.41
C LYS A 14 18.88 -17.27 2.80
N ASN A 15 19.62 -16.50 3.59
CA ASN A 15 20.07 -16.92 4.92
C ASN A 15 19.01 -16.66 6.00
N MET A 16 17.81 -17.20 5.78
CA MET A 16 16.61 -17.10 6.62
C MET A 16 15.61 -18.18 6.19
N SER A 17 14.51 -18.38 6.92
CA SER A 17 13.47 -19.33 6.53
C SER A 17 12.72 -18.86 5.27
N ILE A 18 11.95 -19.77 4.65
CA ILE A 18 11.13 -19.44 3.48
C ILE A 18 10.07 -18.39 3.86
N GLU A 19 9.50 -18.53 5.05
CA GLU A 19 8.48 -17.63 5.60
C GLU A 19 9.05 -16.23 5.84
N GLU A 20 10.24 -16.15 6.43
CA GLU A 20 10.94 -14.89 6.66
C GLU A 20 11.29 -14.19 5.34
N GLN A 21 11.78 -14.94 4.36
CA GLN A 21 12.09 -14.38 3.05
C GLN A 21 10.85 -13.87 2.32
N ALA A 22 9.73 -14.61 2.39
CA ALA A 22 8.46 -14.18 1.82
C ALA A 22 7.95 -12.89 2.48
N HIS A 23 8.13 -12.76 3.80
CA HIS A 23 7.76 -11.55 4.52
C HIS A 23 8.59 -10.32 4.10
N GLU A 24 9.90 -10.49 3.87
CA GLU A 24 10.76 -9.41 3.36
C GLU A 24 10.41 -9.02 1.92
N VAL A 25 10.02 -9.98 1.07
CA VAL A 25 9.50 -9.70 -0.28
C VAL A 25 8.20 -8.89 -0.20
N ASP A 26 7.27 -9.28 0.67
CA ASP A 26 5.99 -8.60 0.86
C ASP A 26 6.18 -7.14 1.31
N LYS A 27 7.09 -6.90 2.26
CA LYS A 27 7.48 -5.53 2.67
C LYS A 27 7.97 -4.68 1.50
N VAL A 28 8.80 -5.23 0.62
CA VAL A 28 9.33 -4.50 -0.54
C VAL A 28 8.23 -4.24 -1.56
N LYS A 29 7.35 -5.21 -1.85
CA LYS A 29 6.24 -5.04 -2.80
C LYS A 29 5.20 -4.01 -2.34
N ARG A 30 4.94 -3.93 -1.03
CA ARG A 30 4.04 -2.93 -0.42
C ARG A 30 4.61 -1.52 -0.38
N SER A 31 5.91 -1.35 -0.64
CA SER A 31 6.60 -0.07 -0.44
C SER A 31 6.33 1.00 -1.50
N GLU A 32 5.81 0.62 -2.67
CA GLU A 32 5.44 1.54 -3.76
C GLU A 32 4.06 1.24 -4.36
N HIS A 33 3.58 -0.01 -4.32
CA HIS A 33 2.23 -0.36 -4.77
C HIS A 33 1.35 -0.60 -3.55
N GLY A 34 0.73 0.48 -3.06
CA GLY A 34 -0.30 0.46 -2.03
C GLY A 34 -1.63 -0.11 -2.55
N VAL A 35 -1.65 -1.35 -3.04
CA VAL A 35 -2.91 -2.10 -3.07
C VAL A 35 -3.04 -2.80 -1.72
N ILE A 36 -3.89 -2.15 -0.94
CA ILE A 36 -4.15 -2.29 0.48
C ILE A 36 -4.87 -3.63 0.72
N VAL A 37 -4.44 -4.40 1.73
CA VAL A 37 -5.31 -5.43 2.31
C VAL A 37 -6.35 -4.65 3.11
N ASP A 38 -7.62 -4.70 2.69
CA ASP A 38 -8.75 -3.82 3.08
C ASP A 38 -8.58 -2.35 2.68
N PRO A 39 -8.72 -2.00 1.37
CA PRO A 39 -8.74 -0.62 0.96
C PRO A 39 -9.88 0.12 1.67
N ILE A 40 -9.58 1.28 2.22
CA ILE A 40 -10.63 2.20 2.69
C ILE A 40 -11.28 2.76 1.42
N PHE A 41 -12.56 2.49 1.26
CA PHE A 41 -13.37 3.01 0.16
C PHE A 41 -14.57 3.78 0.71
N LEU A 42 -15.15 4.61 -0.14
CA LEU A 42 -16.40 5.30 0.14
C LEU A 42 -17.49 4.85 -0.85
N SER A 43 -18.73 4.93 -0.41
CA SER A 43 -19.88 4.74 -1.28
C SER A 43 -20.13 6.01 -2.12
N PRO A 44 -20.76 5.90 -3.30
CA PRO A 44 -21.18 7.06 -4.09
C PRO A 44 -22.17 7.99 -3.35
N GLN A 45 -22.78 7.54 -2.24
CA GLN A 45 -23.69 8.33 -1.41
C GLN A 45 -22.98 9.13 -0.32
N ASN A 46 -21.68 8.88 -0.10
CA ASN A 46 -20.88 9.66 0.86
C ASN A 46 -20.67 11.10 0.38
N LEU A 47 -20.45 11.99 1.35
CA LEU A 47 -20.20 13.40 1.07
C LEU A 47 -18.73 13.62 0.69
N LEU A 48 -18.47 14.72 -0.02
CA LEU A 48 -17.11 15.15 -0.33
C LEU A 48 -16.28 15.42 0.95
N SER A 49 -16.94 15.81 2.04
CA SER A 49 -16.32 15.97 3.36
C SER A 49 -15.76 14.65 3.89
N ASP A 50 -16.48 13.54 3.70
CA ASP A 50 -16.05 12.21 4.17
C ASP A 50 -14.76 11.79 3.46
N ALA A 51 -14.68 12.07 2.15
CA ALA A 51 -13.47 11.83 1.36
C ALA A 51 -12.30 12.70 1.82
N ALA A 52 -12.55 13.99 2.09
CA ALA A 52 -11.51 14.91 2.57
C ALA A 52 -10.96 14.48 3.94
N GLU A 53 -11.84 14.11 4.88
CA GLU A 53 -11.45 13.63 6.21
C GLU A 53 -10.62 12.33 6.14
N ILE A 54 -11.00 11.38 5.29
CA ILE A 54 -10.24 10.13 5.10
C ILE A 54 -8.87 10.41 4.46
N MET A 55 -8.83 11.24 3.42
CA MET A 55 -7.56 11.62 2.78
C MET A 55 -6.62 12.31 3.77
N GLU A 56 -7.14 13.19 4.63
CA GLU A 56 -6.35 13.88 5.65
C GLU A 56 -5.88 12.94 6.77
N LYS A 57 -6.76 12.06 7.25
CA LYS A 57 -6.51 11.11 8.33
C LYS A 57 -5.47 10.07 7.95
N TYR A 58 -5.56 9.53 6.74
CA TYR A 58 -4.69 8.44 6.26
C TYR A 58 -3.53 8.94 5.39
N LYS A 59 -3.45 10.25 5.13
CA LYS A 59 -2.39 10.88 4.30
C LYS A 59 -2.29 10.25 2.90
N ILE A 60 -3.45 9.97 2.30
CA ILE A 60 -3.58 9.40 0.96
C ILE A 60 -4.12 10.46 0.01
N SER A 61 -3.66 10.43 -1.25
CA SER A 61 -4.04 11.42 -2.27
C SER A 61 -5.36 11.11 -2.98
N GLY A 62 -6.03 10.01 -2.62
CA GLY A 62 -7.28 9.60 -3.24
C GLY A 62 -7.91 8.41 -2.53
N VAL A 63 -9.23 8.30 -2.66
CA VAL A 63 -10.06 7.25 -2.06
C VAL A 63 -10.92 6.63 -3.17
N PRO A 64 -10.88 5.30 -3.37
CA PRO A 64 -11.75 4.63 -4.32
C PRO A 64 -13.22 4.76 -3.93
N ILE A 65 -14.10 4.95 -4.94
CA ILE A 65 -15.55 4.95 -4.75
C ILE A 65 -16.12 3.65 -5.33
N THR A 66 -16.80 2.83 -4.51
CA THR A 66 -17.38 1.53 -4.89
C THR A 66 -18.70 1.30 -4.15
N GLU A 67 -19.58 0.47 -4.71
CA GLU A 67 -20.85 0.08 -4.09
C GLU A 67 -20.72 -1.11 -3.12
N HIS A 68 -19.54 -1.75 -3.09
CA HIS A 68 -19.22 -2.95 -2.30
C HIS A 68 -17.83 -2.87 -1.68
#